data_AF-A0A3B9T749-F1
#
_entry.id   AF-A0A3B9T749-F1
#
_cell.length_a   1.000
_cell.length_b   1.000
_cell.length_c   1.000
_cell.angle_alpha   90.00
_cell.angle_beta   90.00
_cell.angle_gamma   90.00
#
_symmetry.space_group_name_H-M   'P 1'
#
loop_
_entity.id
_entity.type
_entity.pdbx_description
1 polymer ?
#
loop_
_entity_poly.entity_id
_entity_poly.type
_entity_poly.pdbx_seq_one_letter_code
_entity_poly.pdbx_strand_id
1 'polypeptide(L)'
;MVRTICSSTEEDETNPVLVHFLPENFRASSRGFLGECKSILTETSNLVVDTKYMVYIMGLRFLTDYLNRDIYFKTAYPTHNLVRAKNQFTLLVSMENQTETMHKIISEELIN
;
A
#
# COMPACT_ATOMS: atom_id res chain seq x y z
N MET A 1 -2.11 -6.64 -1.32
CA MET A 1 -3.16 -6.53 -0.29
C MET A 1 -3.19 -5.12 0.29
N VAL A 2 -2.16 -4.69 1.04
CA VAL A 2 -2.12 -3.36 1.70
C VAL A 2 -2.36 -2.18 0.75
N ARG A 3 -1.76 -2.19 -0.44
CA ARG A 3 -1.93 -1.14 -1.48
C ARG A 3 -3.37 -0.88 -1.97
N THR A 4 -4.31 -1.74 -1.58
CA THR A 4 -5.72 -1.67 -1.97
C THR A 4 -6.59 -1.58 -0.72
N ILE A 5 -6.49 -2.56 0.19
CA ILE A 5 -7.42 -2.64 1.34
C ILE A 5 -7.09 -1.68 2.47
N CYS A 6 -5.89 -1.09 2.49
CA CYS A 6 -5.52 -0.07 3.47
C CYS A 6 -5.62 1.36 2.90
N SER A 7 -6.25 1.53 1.74
CA SER A 7 -6.61 2.82 1.16
C SER A 7 -8.07 3.15 1.51
N SER A 8 -8.37 4.42 1.73
CA SER A 8 -9.73 4.95 1.94
C SER A 8 -10.60 4.97 0.68
N THR A 9 -10.00 4.78 -0.48
CA THR A 9 -10.64 4.91 -1.80
C THR A 9 -10.16 3.82 -2.74
N GLU A 10 -10.86 3.65 -3.86
CA GLU A 10 -10.44 2.77 -4.94
C GLU A 10 -9.10 3.20 -5.56
N GLU A 11 -8.42 2.26 -6.21
CA GLU A 11 -7.07 2.44 -6.75
C GLU A 11 -7.00 3.48 -7.89
N ASP A 12 -8.14 3.81 -8.50
CA ASP A 12 -8.30 4.79 -9.58
C ASP A 12 -9.03 6.07 -9.16
N GLU A 13 -9.09 6.37 -7.85
CA GLU A 13 -9.61 7.65 -7.37
C GLU A 13 -8.82 8.83 -7.96
N THR A 14 -9.58 9.80 -8.49
CA THR A 14 -9.06 10.97 -9.21
C THR A 14 -8.76 12.14 -8.27
N ASN A 15 -9.41 12.20 -7.12
CA ASN A 15 -9.21 13.23 -6.11
C ASN A 15 -8.20 12.78 -5.04
N PRO A 16 -6.94 13.25 -5.09
CA PRO A 16 -5.90 12.81 -4.16
C PRO A 16 -6.19 13.20 -2.71
N VAL A 17 -7.04 14.21 -2.44
CA VAL A 17 -7.40 14.62 -1.08
C VAL A 17 -8.17 13.54 -0.34
N LEU A 18 -8.88 12.67 -1.06
CA LEU A 18 -9.67 11.59 -0.46
C LEU A 18 -8.79 10.38 -0.10
N VAL A 19 -7.62 10.24 -0.73
CA VAL A 19 -6.72 9.09 -0.58
C VAL A 19 -5.91 9.22 0.71
N HIS A 20 -6.17 8.34 1.67
CA HIS A 20 -5.41 8.24 2.90
C HIS A 20 -5.29 6.79 3.38
N PHE A 21 -4.23 6.52 4.13
CA PHE A 21 -3.98 5.22 4.71
C PHE A 21 -4.93 4.95 5.90
N LEU A 22 -5.41 3.70 6.00
CA LEU A 22 -6.31 3.22 7.05
C LEU A 22 -5.57 2.28 8.03
N PRO A 23 -5.13 2.77 9.21
CA PRO A 23 -4.35 1.97 10.16
C PRO A 23 -5.09 0.74 10.68
N GLU A 24 -6.41 0.81 10.89
CA GLU A 24 -7.19 -0.32 11.39
C GLU A 24 -7.27 -1.48 10.39
N ASN A 25 -7.35 -1.16 9.09
CA ASN A 25 -7.30 -2.18 8.04
C ASN A 25 -5.90 -2.81 7.97
N PHE A 26 -4.85 -2.02 8.20
CA PHE A 26 -3.49 -2.53 8.29
C PHE A 26 -3.29 -3.43 9.52
N ARG A 27 -3.89 -3.09 10.66
CA ARG A 27 -3.92 -3.95 11.85
C ARG A 27 -4.59 -5.29 11.57
N ALA A 28 -5.80 -5.28 11.02
CA ALA A 28 -6.51 -6.50 10.67
C ALA A 28 -5.71 -7.37 9.69
N SER A 29 -5.11 -6.74 8.67
CA SER A 29 -4.24 -7.40 7.71
C SER A 29 -3.01 -8.04 8.36
N SER A 30 -2.34 -7.29 9.24
CA SER A 30 -1.13 -7.72 9.93
C SER A 30 -1.43 -8.86 10.90
N ARG A 31 -2.55 -8.79 11.63
CA ARG A 31 -3.02 -9.87 12.50
C ARG A 31 -3.23 -11.17 11.74
N GLY A 32 -3.94 -11.12 10.61
CA GLY A 32 -4.19 -12.32 9.80
C GLY A 32 -2.89 -12.91 9.24
N PHE A 33 -1.99 -12.06 8.73
CA PHE A 33 -0.71 -12.51 8.19
C PHE A 33 0.24 -13.07 9.26
N LEU A 34 0.44 -12.33 10.35
CA LEU A 34 1.37 -12.72 11.41
C LEU A 34 0.82 -13.89 12.24
N GLY A 35 -0.51 -13.98 12.43
CA GLY A 35 -1.12 -15.10 13.13
C GLY A 35 -0.76 -16.47 12.52
N GLU A 36 -0.62 -16.53 11.20
CA GLU A 36 -0.27 -17.77 10.49
C GLU A 36 1.24 -17.90 10.21
N CYS A 37 1.92 -16.79 9.89
CA CYS A 37 3.28 -16.83 9.36
C CYS A 37 4.37 -16.53 10.41
N LYS A 38 4.05 -16.05 11.61
CA LYS A 38 5.04 -15.56 12.59
C LYS A 38 6.15 -16.57 12.92
N SER A 39 5.83 -17.86 12.96
CA SER A 39 6.80 -18.92 13.29
C SER A 39 7.86 -19.17 12.21
N ILE A 40 7.61 -18.77 10.96
CA ILE A 40 8.51 -18.98 9.83
C ILE A 40 9.22 -17.69 9.37
N LEU A 41 8.86 -16.54 9.93
CA LEU A 41 9.50 -15.26 9.62
C LEU A 41 10.83 -15.13 10.38
N THR A 42 11.89 -14.79 9.65
CA THR A 42 13.24 -14.60 10.21
C THR A 42 13.60 -13.13 10.41
N GLU A 43 12.98 -12.21 9.67
CA GLU A 43 13.26 -10.77 9.72
C GLU A 43 11.96 -9.97 9.80
N THR A 44 11.57 -9.56 11.00
CA THR A 44 10.31 -8.82 11.23
C THR A 44 10.51 -7.32 11.39
N SER A 45 11.75 -6.86 11.57
CA SER A 45 12.08 -5.44 11.77
C SER A 45 11.75 -4.57 10.55
N ASN A 46 11.73 -5.15 9.35
CA ASN A 46 11.54 -4.42 8.10
C ASN A 46 10.09 -4.42 7.60
N LEU A 47 9.15 -5.13 8.25
CA LEU A 47 7.79 -5.33 7.73
C LEU A 47 7.05 -4.04 7.34
N VAL A 48 7.23 -2.96 8.10
CA VAL A 48 6.65 -1.65 7.78
C VAL A 48 7.28 -1.07 6.52
N VAL A 49 8.60 -1.13 6.42
CA VAL A 49 9.36 -0.65 5.27
C VAL A 49 9.01 -1.47 4.03
N ASP A 50 8.99 -2.79 4.13
CA ASP A 50 8.63 -3.70 3.04
C ASP A 50 7.20 -3.46 2.54
N THR A 51 6.28 -3.16 3.46
CA THR A 51 4.91 -2.79 3.13
C THR A 51 4.86 -1.49 2.32
N LYS A 52 5.63 -0.46 2.71
CA LYS A 52 5.74 0.80 1.96
C LYS A 52 6.38 0.59 0.59
N TYR A 53 7.39 -0.27 0.49
CA TYR A 53 8.00 -0.66 -0.79
C TYR A 53 6.99 -1.29 -1.75
N MET A 54 6.08 -2.12 -1.26
CA MET A 54 5.05 -2.71 -2.12
C MET A 54 4.10 -1.67 -2.74
N VAL A 55 3.75 -0.61 -1.98
CA VAL A 55 2.93 0.51 -2.48
C VAL A 55 3.75 1.34 -3.48
N TYR A 56 5.00 1.64 -3.15
CA TYR A 56 5.91 2.36 -4.03
C TYR A 56 6.12 1.66 -5.38
N ILE A 57 6.41 0.35 -5.37
CA ILE A 57 6.61 -0.45 -6.58
C ILE A 57 5.33 -0.46 -7.42
N MET A 58 4.14 -0.50 -6.81
CA MET A 58 2.91 -0.42 -7.59
C MET A 58 2.74 0.94 -8.28
N GLY A 59 2.99 2.04 -7.58
CA GLY A 59 2.97 3.38 -8.17
C GLY A 59 3.94 3.51 -9.35
N LEU A 60 5.17 3.00 -9.19
CA LEU A 60 6.15 2.94 -10.28
C LEU A 60 5.64 2.12 -11.47
N ARG A 61 5.10 0.92 -11.24
CA ARG A 61 4.62 0.05 -12.31
C ARG A 61 3.48 0.69 -13.11
N PHE A 62 2.55 1.36 -12.44
CA PHE A 62 1.48 2.10 -13.13
C PHE A 62 2.04 3.27 -13.94
N LEU A 63 2.96 4.05 -13.36
CA LEU A 63 3.58 5.18 -14.06
C LEU A 63 4.37 4.71 -15.29
N THR A 64 5.17 3.65 -15.15
CA THR A 64 5.91 3.05 -16.24
C THR A 64 4.97 2.56 -17.34
N ASP A 65 3.87 1.90 -16.99
CA ASP A 65 2.91 1.42 -17.97
C ASP A 65 2.22 2.56 -18.73
N TYR A 66 1.84 3.64 -18.02
CA TYR A 66 1.32 4.87 -18.65
C TYR A 66 2.32 5.46 -19.66
N LEU A 67 3.59 5.60 -19.27
CA LEU A 67 4.64 6.09 -20.17
C LEU A 67 4.89 5.14 -21.35
N ASN A 68 4.59 3.86 -21.17
CA ASN A 68 4.70 2.84 -22.20
C ASN A 68 3.39 2.59 -22.97
N ARG A 69 2.46 3.56 -22.95
CA ARG A 69 1.18 3.52 -23.67
C ARG A 69 0.25 2.37 -23.24
N ASP A 70 0.22 2.07 -21.95
CA ASP A 70 -0.74 1.18 -21.29
C ASP A 70 -0.78 -0.25 -21.87
N ILE A 71 0.39 -0.87 -22.09
CA ILE A 71 0.48 -2.20 -22.71
C ILE A 71 0.32 -3.36 -21.71
N TYR A 72 0.45 -3.10 -20.41
CA TYR A 72 0.46 -4.14 -19.37
C TYR A 72 -0.86 -4.20 -18.59
N PHE A 73 -1.31 -3.08 -18.01
CA PHE A 73 -2.54 -3.01 -17.23
C PHE A 73 -3.71 -2.61 -18.12
N LYS A 74 -4.88 -3.24 -17.88
CA LYS A 74 -6.12 -2.82 -18.52
C LYS A 74 -6.49 -1.41 -18.07
N THR A 75 -6.77 -0.54 -19.03
CA THR A 75 -7.23 0.83 -18.81
C THR A 75 -8.64 1.04 -19.36
N ALA A 76 -9.30 2.08 -18.85
CA ALA A 76 -10.66 2.45 -19.20
C ALA A 76 -10.72 3.82 -19.90
N TYR A 77 -9.68 4.63 -19.71
CA TYR A 77 -9.50 5.94 -20.31
C TYR A 77 -7.98 6.23 -20.43
N PRO A 78 -7.55 7.17 -21.30
CA PRO A 78 -6.14 7.33 -21.66
C PRO A 78 -5.16 7.68 -20.53
N THR A 79 -5.66 8.20 -19.40
CA THR A 79 -4.84 8.60 -18.24
C THR A 79 -5.02 7.67 -17.04
N HIS A 80 -5.67 6.51 -17.21
CA HIS A 80 -6.08 5.65 -16.10
C HIS A 80 -4.88 5.17 -15.27
N ASN A 81 -3.81 4.68 -15.90
CA ASN A 81 -2.62 4.28 -15.14
C ASN A 81 -1.87 5.47 -14.52
N LEU A 82 -1.94 6.67 -15.11
CA LEU A 82 -1.42 7.88 -14.47
C LEU A 82 -2.20 8.22 -13.19
N VAL A 83 -3.52 8.08 -13.21
CA VAL A 83 -4.38 8.28 -12.02
C VAL A 83 -4.01 7.26 -10.93
N ARG A 84 -3.93 5.97 -11.29
CA ARG A 84 -3.51 4.91 -10.35
C ARG A 84 -2.13 5.16 -9.76
N ALA A 85 -1.18 5.61 -10.57
CA ALA A 85 0.17 5.94 -10.09
C ALA A 85 0.12 7.07 -9.04
N LYS A 86 -0.61 8.15 -9.31
CA LYS A 86 -0.80 9.26 -8.37
C LYS A 86 -1.45 8.80 -7.07
N ASN A 87 -2.51 7.99 -7.17
CA ASN A 87 -3.19 7.41 -6.02
C ASN A 87 -2.22 6.64 -5.11
N GLN A 88 -1.42 5.73 -5.68
CA GLN A 88 -0.44 4.94 -4.92
C GLN A 88 0.65 5.80 -4.27
N PHE A 89 1.14 6.85 -4.93
CA PHE A 89 2.10 7.77 -4.31
C PHE A 89 1.48 8.63 -3.22
N THR A 90 0.22 9.06 -3.37
CA THR A 90 -0.50 9.77 -2.30
C THR A 90 -0.72 8.86 -1.09
N LEU A 91 -1.09 7.60 -1.31
CA LEU A 91 -1.20 6.60 -0.25
C LEU A 91 0.15 6.40 0.47
N LEU A 92 1.25 6.30 -0.28
CA LEU A 92 2.59 6.17 0.28
C LEU A 92 2.95 7.36 1.18
N VAL A 93 2.67 8.60 0.75
CA VAL A 93 2.88 9.79 1.59
C VAL A 93 2.04 9.73 2.87
N SER A 94 0.78 9.28 2.79
CA SER A 94 -0.07 9.08 3.96
C SER A 94 0.48 8.02 4.91
N MET A 95 1.07 6.94 4.39
CA MET A 95 1.76 5.91 5.17
C MET A 95 3.03 6.44 5.83
N GLU A 96 3.84 7.22 5.11
CA GLU A 96 5.05 7.85 5.66
C GLU A 96 4.72 8.70 6.89
N ASN A 97 3.67 9.54 6.80
CA ASN A 97 3.17 10.36 7.90
C ASN A 97 2.62 9.54 9.09
N GLN A 98 2.33 8.25 8.88
CA GLN A 98 1.78 7.34 9.88
C GLN A 98 2.73 6.18 10.22
N THR A 99 4.02 6.27 9.83
CA THR A 99 5.01 5.21 10.00
C THR A 99 5.12 4.73 11.45
N GLU A 100 5.09 5.65 12.42
CA GLU A 100 5.13 5.31 13.84
C GLU A 100 3.92 4.46 14.27
N THR A 101 2.73 4.79 13.77
CA THR A 101 1.51 4.00 14.03
C THR A 101 1.62 2.60 13.42
N MET A 102 2.20 2.48 12.22
CA MET A 102 2.44 1.18 11.59
C MET A 102 3.42 0.32 12.41
N HIS A 103 4.52 0.89 12.91
CA HIS A 103 5.47 0.18 13.76
C HIS A 103 4.84 -0.28 15.08
N LYS A 104 4.01 0.57 15.69
CA LYS A 104 3.26 0.22 16.89
C LYS A 104 2.33 -0.98 16.63
N ILE A 105 1.58 -0.96 15.53
CA ILE A 105 0.68 -2.07 15.13
C ILE A 105 1.48 -3.37 14.96
N ILE A 106 2.58 -3.35 14.21
CA ILE A 106 3.40 -4.55 13.99
C ILE A 106 3.97 -5.07 15.31
N SER A 107 4.45 -4.19 16.18
CA SER A 107 4.98 -4.58 17.49
C SER A 107 3.92 -5.25 18.36
N GLU A 108 2.70 -4.71 18.39
CA GLU A 108 1.57 -5.28 19.15
C GLU A 108 1.18 -6.67 18.60
N GLU A 109 1.04 -6.81 17.27
CA GLU A 109 0.66 -8.09 16.65
C GLU A 109 1.80 -9.13 16.67
N LEU A 110 3.06 -8.73 16.87
CA LEU A 110 4.19 -9.65 17.10
C LEU A 110 4.29 -10.13 18.56
N ILE A 111 3.64 -9.48 19.51
CA ILE A 111 3.59 -9.92 20.91
C ILE A 111 2.41 -10.86 21.13
N ASN A 112 1.28 -10.58 20.49
CA ASN A 112 0.09 -11.45 20.46
C ASN A 112 0.37 -12.78 19.76
#